data_AF-A0A4R3YPS7-F1
#
_entry.id   AF-A0A4R3YPS7-F1
#
_cell.length_a   1.000
_cell.length_b   1.000
_cell.length_c   1.000
_cell.angle_alpha   90.00
_cell.angle_beta   90.00
_cell.angle_gamma   90.00
#
_symmetry.space_group_name_H-M   'P 1'
#
loop_
_entity.id
_entity.type
_entity.pdbx_description
1 polymer ?
#
loop_
_entity_poly.entity_id
_entity_poly.type
_entity_poly.pdbx_seq_one_letter_code
_entity_poly.pdbx_strand_id
1 'polypeptide(L)' 'MAATHGAGIVLLPEALLADDFATGCLLPVLPAWALMPSPMYLIYAQDRRPTAKLRSVIDFMLGRFGVPIGDGDG' A
#
# COMPACT_ATOMS: atom_id res chain seq x y z
N MET A 1 -4.46 -15.12 10.86
CA MET A 1 -4.75 -13.95 11.73
C MET A 1 -6.03 -14.18 12.53
N ALA A 2 -6.37 -13.34 13.52
CA ALA A 2 -7.57 -13.53 14.36
C ALA A 2 -8.89 -13.56 13.55
N ALA A 3 -8.98 -12.75 12.49
CA ALA A 3 -10.12 -12.77 11.56
C ALA A 3 -10.22 -14.11 10.79
N THR A 4 -9.08 -14.68 10.39
CA THR A 4 -8.98 -15.99 9.71
C THR A 4 -9.53 -17.15 10.55
N HIS A 5 -9.59 -17.00 11.88
CA HIS A 5 -10.14 -18.01 12.81
C HIS A 5 -11.58 -17.69 13.28
N GLY A 6 -12.27 -16.75 12.62
CA GLY A 6 -13.65 -16.39 12.96
C GLY A 6 -13.80 -15.58 14.25
N ALA A 7 -12.70 -15.03 14.80
CA ALA A 7 -12.71 -14.30 16.07
C ALA A 7 -12.91 -12.77 15.91
N GLY A 8 -13.29 -12.27 14.72
CA GLY A 8 -13.64 -10.86 14.53
C GLY A 8 -13.52 -10.34 13.09
N ILE A 9 -13.85 -9.06 12.91
CA ILE A 9 -13.67 -8.29 11.67
C ILE A 9 -12.35 -7.52 11.78
N VAL A 10 -11.57 -7.49 10.70
CA VAL A 10 -10.30 -6.77 10.64
C VAL A 10 -10.31 -5.76 9.50
N LEU A 11 -9.71 -4.60 9.73
CA LEU A 11 -9.50 -3.55 8.73
C LEU A 11 -7.99 -3.35 8.57
N LEU A 12 -7.42 -3.94 7.52
CA LEU A 12 -5.99 -3.89 7.22
C LEU A 12 -5.77 -3.51 5.75
N PRO A 13 -4.57 -3.05 5.38
CA PRO A 13 -4.22 -2.81 3.99
C PRO A 13 -4.41 -4.08 3.16
N GLU A 14 -5.00 -3.94 1.98
CA GLU A 14 -5.29 -5.04 1.06
C GLU A 14 -4.05 -5.90 0.76
N ALA A 15 -2.87 -5.29 0.68
CA ALA A 15 -1.61 -5.99 0.48
C ALA A 15 -1.31 -7.06 1.54
N LEU A 16 -1.74 -6.87 2.79
CA LEU A 16 -1.59 -7.87 3.86
C LEU A 16 -2.69 -8.95 3.81
N LEU A 17 -3.82 -8.64 3.18
CA LEU A 17 -4.97 -9.53 3.09
C LEU A 17 -5.01 -10.29 1.76
N ALA A 18 -4.12 -9.97 0.80
CA ALA A 18 -4.11 -10.55 -0.54
C ALA A 18 -4.04 -12.09 -0.52
N ASP A 19 -3.18 -12.67 0.31
CA ASP A 19 -3.04 -14.12 0.44
C ASP A 19 -4.26 -14.76 1.13
N ASP A 20 -4.81 -14.09 2.14
CA ASP A 20 -6.00 -14.55 2.86
C ASP A 20 -7.28 -14.47 1.98
N PHE A 21 -7.37 -13.48 1.09
CA PHE A 21 -8.41 -13.42 0.06
C PHE A 21 -8.21 -14.47 -1.02
N ALA A 22 -6.98 -14.68 -1.48
CA ALA A 22 -6.66 -15.70 -2.49
C ALA A 22 -6.95 -17.12 -2.00
N THR A 23 -6.79 -17.38 -0.70
CA THR A 23 -7.09 -18.67 -0.06
C THR A 23 -8.56 -18.83 0.33
N GLY A 24 -9.40 -17.80 0.13
CA GLY A 24 -10.82 -17.83 0.47
C GLY A 24 -11.11 -17.81 1.97
N CYS A 25 -10.11 -17.48 2.78
CA CYS A 25 -10.24 -17.46 4.24
C CYS A 25 -10.86 -16.17 4.79
N LEU A 26 -11.04 -15.14 3.95
CA LEU A 26 -11.67 -13.87 4.32
C LEU A 26 -12.75 -13.47 3.32
N LEU A 27 -13.88 -12.96 3.83
CA LEU A 27 -14.98 -12.43 3.05
C LEU A 27 -15.14 -10.92 3.33
N PRO A 28 -15.30 -10.06 2.31
CA PRO A 28 -15.62 -8.65 2.53
C PRO A 28 -17.02 -8.49 3.13
N VAL A 29 -17.13 -7.82 4.28
CA VAL A 29 -18.41 -7.65 5.02
C VAL A 29 -18.99 -6.24 4.97
N LEU A 30 -18.20 -5.23 4.60
CA LEU A 30 -18.60 -3.81 4.57
C LEU A 30 -18.10 -3.11 3.29
N PRO A 31 -18.60 -3.49 2.10
CA PRO A 31 -18.08 -3.00 0.83
C PRO A 31 -18.31 -1.49 0.61
N ALA A 32 -19.29 -0.89 1.29
CA ALA A 32 -19.57 0.55 1.23
C ALA A 32 -18.66 1.39 2.15
N TRP A 33 -17.80 0.75 2.94
CA TRP A 33 -16.91 1.40 3.90
C TRP A 33 -15.46 1.09 3.56
N ALA A 34 -14.81 2.02 2.86
CA ALA A 34 -13.39 1.95 2.56
C ALA A 34 -12.63 2.96 3.42
N LEU A 35 -11.49 2.55 3.98
CA LEU A 35 -10.55 3.50 4.54
C LEU A 35 -9.98 4.33 3.39
N MET A 36 -9.91 5.65 3.55
CA MET A 36 -9.19 6.47 2.56
C MET A 36 -7.77 5.91 2.42
N PRO A 37 -7.27 5.74 1.17
CA PRO A 37 -5.94 5.20 0.96
C PRO A 37 -4.92 6.05 1.70
N SER A 38 -4.20 5.43 2.63
CA SER A 38 -3.17 6.14 3.39
C SER A 38 -1.97 6.41 2.47
N PRO A 39 -1.52 7.67 2.32
CA PRO A 39 -0.39 7.99 1.45
C PRO A 39 0.88 7.27 1.93
N MET A 40 1.61 6.67 0.98
CA MET A 40 2.92 6.06 1.23
C MET A 40 4.02 7.09 0.99
N TYR A 41 4.88 7.32 1.98
CA TYR A 41 5.97 8.30 1.90
C TYR A 41 7.33 7.61 1.79
N LEU A 42 8.12 7.99 0.78
CA LEU A 42 9.54 7.62 0.67
C LEU A 42 10.40 8.71 1.30
N ILE A 43 10.96 8.45 2.48
CA ILE A 43 11.78 9.41 3.23
C ILE A 43 13.26 9.08 3.04
N TYR A 44 14.07 10.07 2.67
CA TYR A 44 15.52 9.95 2.56
C TYR A 44 16.20 11.23 3.06
N ALA A 45 17.45 11.10 3.53
CA ALA A 45 18.21 12.25 4.02
C ALA A 45 18.50 13.23 2.86
N GLN A 46 18.17 14.51 3.07
CA GLN A 46 18.37 15.57 2.08
C GLN A 46 19.86 15.81 1.77
N ASP A 47 20.75 15.43 2.68
CA ASP A 47 22.14 15.87 2.62
C ASP A 47 23.10 14.77 2.14
N ARG A 48 24.05 15.22 1.33
CA ARG A 48 25.07 14.47 0.56
C ARG A 48 24.58 13.95 -0.79
N ARG A 49 24.73 14.83 -1.81
CA ARG A 49 24.88 14.51 -3.25
C ARG A 49 24.23 13.16 -3.63
N PRO A 50 22.97 13.12 -4.09
CA PRO A 50 22.29 11.87 -4.37
C PRO A 50 23.16 11.02 -5.29
N THR A 51 23.73 9.96 -4.72
CA THR A 51 24.57 9.04 -5.48
C THR A 51 23.70 8.43 -6.58
N ALA A 52 24.28 8.11 -7.74
CA ALA A 52 23.54 7.47 -8.82
C ALA A 52 22.73 6.26 -8.33
N LYS A 53 23.27 5.53 -7.35
CA LYS A 53 22.61 4.41 -6.66
C LYS A 53 21.34 4.82 -5.92
N LEU A 54 21.37 5.91 -5.14
CA LEU A 54 20.17 6.37 -4.42
C LEU A 54 19.08 6.79 -5.41
N ARG A 55 19.45 7.48 -6.50
CA ARG A 55 18.49 7.87 -7.54
C ARG A 55 17.84 6.64 -8.19
N SER A 56 18.63 5.63 -8.57
CA SER A 56 18.09 4.39 -9.14
C SER A 56 17.14 3.66 -8.19
N VAL A 57 17.42 3.67 -6.87
CA VAL A 57 16.51 3.08 -5.88
C VAL A 57 15.22 3.88 -5.76
N ILE A 58 15.30 5.22 -5.75
CA ILE A 58 14.12 6.09 -5.75
C ILE A 58 13.28 5.84 -7.01
N ASP A 59 13.90 5.83 -8.20
CA ASP A 59 13.21 5.60 -9.47
C ASP A 59 12.52 4.23 -9.50
N PHE A 60 13.20 3.18 -8.99
CA PHE A 60 12.62 1.85 -8.86
C PHE A 60 11.41 1.82 -7.91
N MET A 61 11.53 2.45 -6.74
CA MET A 61 10.45 2.52 -5.75
C MET A 61 9.26 3.31 -6.28
N LEU A 62 9.50 4.43 -6.97
CA LEU A 62 8.45 5.22 -7.62
C LEU A 62 7.79 4.45 -8.77
N GLY A 63 8.55 3.72 -9.58
CA GLY A 63 7.98 2.89 -10.64
C GLY A 63 7.14 1.72 -10.11
N ARG A 64 7.43 1.22 -8.92
CA ARG A 64 6.72 0.07 -8.32
C ARG A 64 5.54 0.46 -7.42
N PHE A 65 5.66 1.56 -6.69
CA PHE A 65 4.74 1.97 -5.62
C PHE A 65 4.23 3.41 -5.78
N GLY A 66 4.81 4.20 -6.68
CA GLY A 66 4.32 5.55 -6.96
C GLY A 66 2.94 5.49 -7.59
N VAL A 67 2.02 6.29 -7.06
CA VAL A 67 0.73 6.55 -7.71
C VAL A 67 1.02 7.44 -8.92
N PRO A 68 0.52 7.12 -10.13
CA PRO A 68 0.57 8.08 -11.22
C PRO A 68 -0.17 9.31 -10.73
N ILE A 69 0.51 10.46 -10.69
CA ILE A 69 -0.15 11.73 -10.40
C ILE A 69 -1.18 11.87 -11.51
N GLY A 70 -2.45 11.60 -11.18
CA GLY A 70 -3.55 11.84 -12.10
C GLY A 70 -3.46 13.30 -12.47
N ASP A 71 -3.34 13.57 -13.77
CA ASP A 71 -3.41 14.91 -14.30
C ASP A 71 -4.64 15.59 -13.68
N GLY A 72 -4.40 16.67 -12.94
CA GLY A 72 -5.47 17.44 -12.35
C GLY A 72 -6.34 18.01 -13.47
N ASP A 73 -7.54 17.47 -13.61
CA ASP A 73 -8.65 18.13 -14.28
C ASP A 73 -9.92 17.91 -13.45
N GLY A 74 -10.50 19.03 -12.98
CA GLY A 74 -11.80 19.12 -12.32
C GLY A 74 -11.78 19.46 -10.82
#